data_AF-A0A6C0ENV1-F1
#
_entry.id   AF-A0A6C0ENV1-F1
#
_cell.length_a   1.000
_cell.length_b   1.000
_cell.length_c   1.000
_cell.angle_alpha   90.00
_cell.angle_beta   90.00
_cell.angle_gamma   90.00
#
_symmetry.space_group_name_H-M   'P 1'
#
loop_
_entity.id
_entity.type
_entity.pdbx_description
1 polymer ?
#
loop_
_entity_poly.entity_id
_entity_poly.type
_entity_poly.pdbx_seq_one_letter_code
_entity_poly.pdbx_strand_id
1 'polypeptide(L)'
;MSRRLANEAIRDNWEELEIHHFIEEKTIYIQVEDENLLTIDYKSTYPFRPPSVTYNCENILIFYRELSDCPTIKIRDDISKLLGDNGCNGCMCCSTLLCGYNWSIHNTIKNILEEFDKFCNIKKRSVERFWSDRIASRFLVEDIPLREYL
;
A
#
# COMPACT_ATOMS: atom_id res chain seq x y z
N MET A 1 -25.41 -10.55 1.37
CA MET A 1 -24.38 -9.62 1.89
C MET A 1 -23.81 -10.19 3.18
N SER A 2 -22.49 -10.32 3.32
CA SER A 2 -21.88 -10.64 4.62
C SER A 2 -22.25 -9.52 5.60
N ARG A 3 -22.82 -9.83 6.78
CA ARG A 3 -23.16 -8.83 7.80
C ARG A 3 -21.96 -7.94 8.15
N ARG A 4 -20.73 -8.45 8.00
CA ARG A 4 -19.50 -7.69 8.22
C ARG A 4 -19.30 -6.60 7.18
N LEU A 5 -19.35 -6.92 5.88
CA LEU A 5 -19.16 -5.94 4.80
C LEU A 5 -20.26 -4.88 4.80
N ALA A 6 -21.50 -5.27 5.12
CA ALA A 6 -22.61 -4.32 5.29
C ALA A 6 -22.29 -3.28 6.39
N ASN A 7 -21.75 -3.73 7.51
CA ASN A 7 -21.37 -2.86 8.62
C ASN A 7 -20.15 -2.00 8.32
N GLU A 8 -19.20 -2.52 7.52
CA GLU A 8 -18.04 -1.74 7.05
C GLU A 8 -18.50 -0.64 6.09
N ALA A 9 -19.30 -0.97 5.07
CA ALA A 9 -19.77 -0.02 4.08
C ALA A 9 -20.52 1.19 4.70
N ILE A 10 -21.34 0.96 5.72
CA ILE A 10 -22.06 2.02 6.45
C ILE A 10 -21.11 2.89 7.28
N ARG A 11 -20.04 2.31 7.85
CA ARG A 11 -19.12 3.02 8.75
C ARG A 11 -17.99 3.75 8.00
N ASP A 12 -17.59 3.20 6.87
CA ASP A 12 -16.43 3.64 6.10
C ASP A 12 -16.81 4.44 4.84
N ASN A 13 -18.08 4.84 4.69
CA ASN A 13 -18.59 5.69 3.60
C ASN A 13 -18.16 5.24 2.19
N TRP A 14 -18.38 3.97 1.86
CA TRP A 14 -17.90 3.39 0.58
C TRP A 14 -18.41 4.11 -0.68
N GLU A 15 -19.62 4.66 -0.64
CA GLU A 15 -20.18 5.43 -1.77
C GLU A 15 -19.38 6.72 -2.05
N GLU A 16 -18.93 7.41 -1.00
CA GLU A 16 -18.11 8.64 -1.14
C GLU A 16 -16.70 8.34 -1.64
N LEU A 17 -16.23 7.10 -1.42
CA LEU A 17 -14.91 6.61 -1.82
C LEU A 17 -14.93 5.86 -3.15
N GLU A 18 -16.05 5.88 -3.89
CA GLU A 18 -16.20 5.19 -5.17
C GLU A 18 -15.89 3.68 -5.09
N ILE A 19 -16.18 3.05 -3.95
CA ILE A 19 -15.99 1.63 -3.72
C ILE A 19 -17.23 0.88 -4.22
N HIS A 20 -17.06 0.06 -5.25
CA HIS A 20 -18.14 -0.72 -5.85
C HIS A 20 -18.12 -2.18 -5.39
N HIS A 21 -19.23 -2.66 -4.83
CA HIS A 21 -19.35 -4.01 -4.28
C HIS A 21 -20.26 -4.91 -5.13
N PHE A 22 -19.70 -6.01 -5.65
CA PHE A 22 -20.40 -7.01 -6.45
C PHE A 22 -20.65 -8.27 -5.62
N ILE A 23 -21.86 -8.37 -5.06
CA ILE A 23 -22.22 -9.40 -4.08
C ILE A 23 -22.15 -10.82 -4.66
N GLU A 24 -22.61 -11.00 -5.90
CA GLU A 24 -22.70 -12.31 -6.57
C GLU A 24 -21.30 -12.88 -6.85
N GLU A 25 -20.39 -12.02 -7.30
CA GLU A 25 -19.01 -12.36 -7.64
C GLU A 25 -18.10 -12.43 -6.40
N LYS A 26 -18.55 -11.83 -5.28
CA LYS A 26 -17.77 -11.65 -4.04
C LYS A 26 -16.50 -10.84 -4.27
N THR A 27 -16.66 -9.80 -5.09
CA THR A 27 -15.58 -8.92 -5.53
C THR A 27 -15.92 -7.47 -5.17
N ILE A 28 -14.89 -6.72 -4.81
CA ILE A 28 -14.97 -5.28 -4.54
C ILE A 28 -13.98 -4.59 -5.48
N TYR A 29 -14.44 -3.56 -6.17
CA TYR A 29 -13.65 -2.73 -7.06
C TYR A 29 -13.48 -1.35 -6.45
N ILE A 30 -12.25 -0.87 -6.45
CA ILE A 30 -11.89 0.41 -5.84
C ILE A 30 -10.97 1.13 -6.81
N GLN A 31 -11.44 2.27 -7.33
CA GLN A 31 -10.62 3.11 -8.18
C GLN A 31 -9.55 3.79 -7.32
N VAL A 32 -8.30 3.67 -7.73
CA VAL A 32 -7.14 4.24 -7.05
C VAL A 32 -6.32 5.01 -8.07
N GLU A 33 -6.17 6.33 -7.89
CA GLU A 33 -5.60 7.23 -8.91
C GLU A 33 -6.37 7.22 -10.25
N ASP A 34 -6.14 8.19 -11.13
CA ASP A 34 -7.07 8.56 -12.23
C ASP A 34 -7.47 7.42 -13.20
N GLU A 35 -6.82 6.26 -13.19
CA GLU A 35 -7.21 5.08 -14.00
C GLU A 35 -6.86 3.71 -13.37
N ASN A 36 -6.23 3.65 -12.20
CA ASN A 36 -5.82 2.35 -11.64
C ASN A 36 -6.92 1.71 -10.80
N LEU A 37 -6.90 0.39 -10.72
CA LEU A 37 -7.98 -0.38 -10.10
C LEU A 37 -7.42 -1.37 -9.09
N LEU A 38 -7.90 -1.25 -7.85
CA LEU A 38 -7.71 -2.24 -6.82
C LEU A 38 -8.92 -3.17 -6.80
N THR A 39 -8.69 -4.48 -6.96
CA THR A 39 -9.73 -5.50 -6.93
C THR A 39 -9.52 -6.42 -5.74
N ILE A 40 -10.58 -6.60 -4.95
CA ILE A 40 -10.56 -7.42 -3.73
C ILE A 40 -11.57 -8.55 -3.86
N ASP A 41 -11.06 -9.78 -3.89
CA ASP A 41 -11.87 -10.99 -3.91
C ASP A 41 -11.91 -11.61 -2.51
N TYR A 42 -13.09 -11.64 -1.91
CA TYR A 42 -13.28 -12.20 -0.58
C TYR A 42 -13.92 -13.58 -0.65
N LYS A 43 -13.18 -14.59 -0.16
CA LYS A 43 -13.66 -15.99 -0.10
C LYS A 43 -14.62 -16.19 1.08
N SER A 44 -15.27 -17.36 1.13
CA SER A 44 -16.12 -17.77 2.26
C SER A 44 -15.40 -17.79 3.62
N THR A 45 -14.07 -17.83 3.62
CA THR A 45 -13.23 -17.80 4.82
C THR A 45 -13.00 -16.40 5.39
N TYR A 46 -13.39 -15.34 4.68
CA TYR A 46 -13.33 -13.98 5.17
C TYR A 46 -14.39 -13.76 6.29
N PRO A 47 -14.06 -13.09 7.42
CA PRO A 47 -12.85 -12.33 7.71
C PRO A 47 -11.74 -13.11 8.43
N PHE A 48 -11.89 -14.42 8.67
CA PHE A 48 -10.89 -15.24 9.38
C PHE A 48 -9.60 -15.47 8.58
N ARG A 49 -9.64 -15.23 7.27
CA ARG A 49 -8.47 -15.17 6.38
C ARG A 49 -8.51 -13.87 5.58
N PRO A 50 -7.33 -13.33 5.20
CA PRO A 50 -7.27 -12.14 4.36
C PRO A 50 -7.97 -12.40 3.02
N PRO A 51 -8.56 -11.37 2.41
CA PRO A 51 -9.04 -11.46 1.04
C PRO A 51 -7.85 -11.53 0.06
N SER A 52 -8.12 -11.95 -1.17
CA SER A 52 -7.16 -11.79 -2.26
C SER A 52 -7.26 -10.36 -2.78
N VAL A 53 -6.13 -9.69 -2.98
CA VAL A 53 -6.09 -8.31 -3.47
C VAL A 53 -5.18 -8.24 -4.69
N THR A 54 -5.66 -7.59 -5.75
CA THR A 54 -4.92 -7.32 -6.96
C THR A 54 -4.96 -5.83 -7.30
N TYR A 55 -3.86 -5.34 -7.86
CA TYR A 55 -3.71 -3.98 -8.36
C TYR A 55 -3.42 -4.07 -9.86
N ASN A 56 -4.26 -3.47 -10.71
CA ASN A 56 -4.15 -3.58 -12.17
C ASN A 56 -3.97 -5.03 -12.67
N CYS A 57 -4.79 -5.95 -12.13
CA CYS A 57 -4.77 -7.39 -12.41
C CYS A 57 -3.53 -8.16 -11.91
N GLU A 58 -2.60 -7.51 -11.21
CA GLU A 58 -1.43 -8.15 -10.61
C GLU A 58 -1.60 -8.34 -9.11
N ASN A 59 -1.00 -9.40 -8.55
CA ASN A 59 -1.09 -9.66 -7.11
C ASN A 59 -0.40 -8.54 -6.31
N ILE A 60 -1.10 -7.95 -5.34
CA ILE A 60 -0.60 -6.78 -4.61
C ILE A 60 0.71 -7.07 -3.85
N LEU A 61 0.93 -8.31 -3.40
CA LEU A 61 2.16 -8.69 -2.70
C LEU A 61 3.37 -8.71 -3.64
N ILE A 62 3.14 -9.00 -4.92
CA ILE A 62 4.16 -8.91 -5.98
C ILE A 62 4.47 -7.44 -6.22
N PHE A 63 3.44 -6.61 -6.44
CA PHE A 63 3.59 -5.17 -6.59
C PHE A 63 4.39 -4.54 -5.43
N TYR A 64 4.03 -4.85 -4.18
CA TYR A 64 4.77 -4.37 -3.01
C TYR A 64 6.21 -4.85 -2.96
N ARG A 65 6.47 -6.10 -3.38
CA ARG A 65 7.84 -6.60 -3.48
C ARG A 65 8.65 -5.80 -4.50
N GLU A 66 8.07 -5.50 -5.66
CA GLU A 66 8.72 -4.71 -6.72
C GLU A 66 8.95 -3.26 -6.30
N LEU A 67 8.04 -2.66 -5.53
CA LEU A 67 8.28 -1.34 -4.94
C LEU A 67 9.53 -1.32 -4.06
N SER A 68 9.74 -2.38 -3.26
CA SER A 68 10.92 -2.58 -2.44
C SER A 68 12.17 -2.95 -3.24
N ASP A 69 12.02 -3.71 -4.33
CA ASP A 69 13.11 -4.18 -5.17
C ASP A 69 13.60 -3.09 -6.14
N CYS A 70 14.26 -2.09 -5.57
CA CYS A 70 14.84 -1.00 -6.34
C CYS A 70 16.32 -1.27 -6.63
N PRO A 71 16.79 -1.12 -7.90
CA PRO A 71 18.20 -1.29 -8.23
C PRO A 71 19.09 -0.24 -7.56
N THR A 72 18.52 0.90 -7.15
CA THR A 72 19.26 1.94 -6.44
C THR A 72 19.27 1.67 -4.94
N ILE A 73 20.44 1.28 -4.42
CA ILE A 73 20.65 0.97 -2.99
C ILE A 73 20.13 2.10 -2.08
N LYS A 74 20.39 3.37 -2.41
CA LYS A 74 19.91 4.52 -1.63
C LYS A 74 18.39 4.58 -1.47
N ILE A 75 17.64 4.27 -2.53
CA ILE A 75 16.17 4.26 -2.50
C ILE A 75 15.70 3.11 -1.61
N ARG A 76 16.30 1.93 -1.76
CA ARG A 76 15.98 0.75 -0.94
C ARG A 76 16.25 1.02 0.55
N ASP A 77 17.38 1.63 0.89
CA ASP A 77 17.72 1.94 2.28
C ASP A 77 16.75 2.97 2.88
N ASP A 78 16.28 3.94 2.09
CA ASP A 78 15.28 4.91 2.52
C ASP A 78 13.90 4.28 2.71
N ILE A 79 13.50 3.36 1.83
CA ILE A 79 12.29 2.54 2.00
C ILE A 79 12.36 1.77 3.32
N SER A 80 13.47 1.07 3.58
CA SER A 80 13.66 0.30 4.81
C SER A 80 13.56 1.19 6.06
N LYS A 81 14.13 2.40 6.03
CA LYS A 81 14.03 3.37 7.14
C LYS A 81 12.60 3.85 7.37
N LEU A 82 11.86 4.13 6.29
CA LEU A 82 10.47 4.61 6.36
C LEU A 82 9.49 3.52 6.80
N LEU A 83 9.77 2.25 6.50
CA LEU A 83 8.97 1.11 6.94
C LEU A 83 9.14 0.78 8.44
N GLY A 84 10.27 1.18 9.03
CA GLY A 84 10.66 0.78 10.38
C GLY A 84 11.31 -0.62 10.42
N ASP A 85 11.99 -0.91 11.52
CA ASP A 85 12.74 -2.16 11.68
C ASP A 85 11.78 -3.30 12.08
N ASN A 86 11.18 -3.93 11.06
CA ASN A 86 10.17 -4.99 11.26
C ASN A 86 10.81 -6.39 11.20
N GLY A 87 12.14 -6.50 11.32
CA GLY A 87 12.88 -7.78 11.28
C GLY A 87 12.90 -8.49 9.92
N CYS A 88 12.39 -7.86 8.86
CA CYS A 88 12.24 -8.45 7.53
C CYS A 88 13.03 -7.69 6.43
N ASN A 89 14.18 -7.13 6.79
CA ASN A 89 15.10 -6.41 5.88
C ASN A 89 14.45 -5.32 5.01
N GLY A 90 13.34 -4.72 5.47
CA GLY A 90 12.65 -3.66 4.73
C GLY A 90 11.81 -4.12 3.53
N CYS A 91 11.38 -5.39 3.44
CA CYS A 91 10.35 -5.74 2.43
C CYS A 91 8.99 -5.14 2.81
N MET A 92 8.41 -4.36 1.90
CA MET A 92 7.01 -3.92 2.00
C MET A 92 6.05 -5.12 2.04
N CYS A 93 6.35 -6.14 1.23
CA CYS A 93 5.58 -7.38 1.15
C CYS A 93 5.44 -8.15 2.47
N CYS A 94 6.40 -8.00 3.40
CA CYS A 94 6.35 -8.66 4.71
C CYS A 94 5.72 -7.78 5.77
N SER A 95 5.63 -6.46 5.51
CA SER A 95 5.04 -5.47 6.40
C SER A 95 3.54 -5.26 6.15
N THR A 96 3.00 -5.85 5.08
CA THR A 96 1.58 -5.78 4.73
C THR A 96 0.69 -6.58 5.69
N LEU A 97 -0.52 -6.08 5.95
CA LEU A 97 -1.63 -6.77 6.62
C LEU A 97 -2.01 -8.09 5.94
N LEU A 98 -1.74 -8.23 4.64
CA LEU A 98 -2.07 -9.41 3.84
C LEU A 98 -1.00 -10.51 3.93
N CYS A 99 0.17 -10.23 4.51
CA CYS A 99 1.19 -11.25 4.78
C CYS A 99 0.72 -12.18 5.91
N GLY A 100 1.02 -13.48 5.80
CA GLY A 100 0.30 -14.55 6.48
C GLY A 100 0.14 -14.46 8.01
N TYR A 101 1.03 -13.77 8.72
CA TYR A 101 0.96 -13.60 10.17
C TYR A 101 0.45 -12.23 10.63
N ASN A 102 0.24 -11.29 9.69
CA ASN A 102 -0.15 -9.90 10.01
C ASN A 102 -1.67 -9.68 9.90
N TRP A 103 -2.40 -10.62 9.31
CA TRP A 103 -3.84 -10.50 9.16
C TRP A 103 -4.55 -10.66 10.50
N SER A 104 -5.42 -9.71 10.81
CA SER A 104 -6.33 -9.74 11.94
C SER A 104 -7.77 -9.62 11.46
N ILE A 105 -8.69 -10.31 12.13
CA ILE A 105 -10.14 -10.21 11.85
C ILE A 105 -10.69 -8.79 12.08
N HIS A 106 -9.94 -7.93 12.76
CA HIS A 106 -10.28 -6.53 12.98
C HIS A 106 -10.01 -5.67 11.75
N ASN A 107 -9.11 -6.10 10.85
CA ASN A 107 -8.75 -5.36 9.64
C ASN A 107 -9.96 -5.29 8.69
N THR A 108 -10.23 -4.10 8.17
CA THR A 108 -11.29 -3.82 7.21
C THR A 108 -10.72 -3.60 5.81
N ILE A 109 -11.61 -3.48 4.81
CA ILE A 109 -11.23 -3.05 3.45
C ILE A 109 -10.54 -1.68 3.48
N LYS A 110 -10.99 -0.77 4.34
CA LYS A 110 -10.36 0.54 4.53
C LYS A 110 -8.91 0.43 5.01
N ASN A 111 -8.60 -0.49 5.92
CA ASN A 111 -7.21 -0.68 6.35
C ASN A 111 -6.30 -1.18 5.21
N ILE A 112 -6.84 -1.95 4.27
CA ILE A 112 -6.12 -2.36 3.07
C ILE A 112 -5.85 -1.16 2.16
N LEU A 113 -6.82 -0.25 2.00
CA LEU A 113 -6.63 0.99 1.23
C LEU A 113 -5.61 1.92 1.88
N GLU A 114 -5.73 2.16 3.18
CA GLU A 114 -4.78 2.99 3.93
C GLU A 114 -3.34 2.44 3.83
N GLU A 115 -3.18 1.12 3.83
CA GLU A 115 -1.89 0.48 3.59
C GLU A 115 -1.38 0.69 2.16
N PHE A 116 -2.25 0.54 1.17
CA PHE A 116 -1.89 0.77 -0.23
C PHE A 116 -1.36 2.19 -0.42
N ASP A 117 -2.10 3.19 0.06
CA ASP A 117 -1.70 4.59 0.00
C ASP A 117 -0.38 4.84 0.72
N LYS A 118 -0.20 4.21 1.90
CA LYS A 118 1.04 4.29 2.66
C LYS A 118 2.23 3.77 1.85
N PHE A 119 2.12 2.62 1.20
CA PHE A 119 3.23 2.02 0.45
C PHE A 119 3.56 2.81 -0.82
N CYS A 120 2.54 3.28 -1.55
CA CYS A 120 2.71 4.20 -2.67
C CYS A 120 3.43 5.49 -2.23
N ASN A 121 3.01 6.08 -1.11
CA ASN A 121 3.63 7.28 -0.55
C ASN A 121 5.08 7.05 -0.10
N ILE A 122 5.38 5.91 0.55
CA ILE A 122 6.76 5.55 0.92
C ILE A 122 7.64 5.51 -0.33
N LYS A 123 7.19 4.82 -1.40
CA LYS A 123 7.95 4.77 -2.65
C LYS A 123 8.20 6.16 -3.22
N LYS A 124 7.15 6.97 -3.30
CA LYS A 124 7.20 8.35 -3.82
C LYS A 124 8.22 9.18 -3.04
N ARG A 125 8.13 9.21 -1.71
CA ARG A 125 9.06 9.97 -0.85
C ARG A 125 10.51 9.48 -0.97
N SER A 126 10.74 8.18 -1.09
CA SER A 126 12.10 7.65 -1.30
C SER A 126 12.70 8.10 -2.64
N VAL A 127 11.89 8.19 -3.70
CA VAL A 127 12.31 8.72 -5.01
C VAL A 127 12.57 10.23 -4.94
N GLU A 128 11.68 10.99 -4.30
CA GLU A 128 11.82 12.45 -4.10
C GLU A 128 13.10 12.80 -3.34
N ARG A 129 13.39 12.08 -2.25
CA ARG A 129 14.64 12.23 -1.49
C ARG A 129 15.87 11.93 -2.33
N PHE A 130 15.84 10.83 -3.10
CA PHE A 130 16.94 10.48 -3.99
C PHE A 130 17.24 11.57 -5.03
N TRP A 131 16.20 12.12 -5.67
CA TRP A 131 16.38 13.20 -6.64
C TRP A 131 16.80 14.52 -6.00
N SER A 132 16.27 14.83 -4.82
CA SER A 132 16.64 16.03 -4.07
C SER A 132 18.13 16.01 -3.70
N ASP A 133 18.65 14.87 -3.21
CA ASP A 133 20.08 14.69 -2.94
C ASP A 133 20.95 14.87 -4.20
N ARG A 134 20.46 14.40 -5.36
CA ARG A 134 21.17 14.57 -6.64
C ARG A 134 21.15 16.00 -7.16
N ILE A 135 20.04 16.71 -6.99
CA ILE A 135 19.95 18.12 -7.37
C ILE A 135 20.84 18.96 -6.46
N ALA A 136 20.77 18.73 -5.14
CA ALA A 136 21.60 19.43 -4.16
C ALA A 136 23.10 19.29 -4.48
N SER A 137 23.57 18.05 -4.63
CA SER A 137 24.99 17.77 -4.93
C SER A 137 25.49 18.34 -6.26
N ARG A 138 24.61 18.67 -7.21
CA ARG A 138 24.99 19.18 -8.54
C ARG A 138 24.85 20.70 -8.67
N PHE A 139 23.87 21.30 -8.01
CA PHE A 139 23.47 22.68 -8.26
C PHE A 139 23.54 23.60 -7.04
N LEU A 140 23.66 23.07 -5.82
CA LEU A 140 23.74 23.90 -4.62
C LEU A 140 25.21 24.01 -4.18
N VAL A 141 25.66 25.25 -3.98
CA VAL A 141 27.01 25.59 -3.49
C VAL A 141 27.08 25.51 -1.95
N GLU A 142 25.92 25.52 -1.28
CA GLU A 142 25.75 25.39 0.17
C GLU A 142 24.88 24.17 0.49
N ASP A 143 25.14 23.53 1.63
CA ASP A 143 24.39 22.37 2.15
C ASP A 143 23.00 22.78 2.63
N ILE A 144 22.07 23.05 1.71
CA ILE A 144 20.65 23.18 2.05
C ILE A 144 20.12 21.77 2.36
N PRO A 145 19.64 21.48 3.58
CA PRO A 145 19.20 20.14 3.96
C PRO A 145 17.80 19.85 3.40
N LEU A 146 17.65 19.79 2.08
CA LEU A 146 16.37 19.52 1.39
C LEU A 146 15.67 18.26 1.90
N ARG A 147 16.45 17.30 2.39
CA ARG A 147 15.98 16.03 2.96
C ARG A 147 15.20 16.17 4.26
N GLU A 148 15.42 17.23 5.03
CA GLU A 148 14.69 17.47 6.29
C GLU A 148 13.26 17.98 6.05
N TYR A 149 13.00 18.50 4.85
CA TYR A 149 11.70 19.03 4.46
C TYR A 149 10.85 18.02 3.66
N LEU A 150 11.36 16.81 3.39
CA LEU A 150 10.75 15.75 2.58
C LEU A 150 10.61 14.42 3.31
#